data_AF-A0A3L7PDS2-F1
#
_entry.id   AF-A0A3L7PDS2-F1
#
_cell.length_a   1.000
_cell.length_b   1.000
_cell.length_c   1.000
_cell.angle_alpha   90.00
_cell.angle_beta   90.00
_cell.angle_gamma   90.00
#
_symmetry.space_group_name_H-M   'P 1'
#
loop_
_entity.id
_entity.type
_entity.pdbx_description
1 polymer ?
#
loop_
_entity_poly.entity_id
_entity_poly.type
_entity_poly.pdbx_seq_one_letter_code
_entity_poly.pdbx_strand_id
1 'polypeptide(L)'
;MLIGLAVLWVLFDTMRQPARWNWLAADEGEVASTPVDGAAPGEKPGTPRPPAPHETVVPGPNDLDPAVMAEFIAREELITDMTKLRSREMFAYWDLLGWSRSQSFADLEQRARRDPVLTQIWEEPKKHRGRPFRLKLHVRRVLEWDTDPKQNPLGATKVYEAMGWTDESRSLPYTIVFLEKPPQLPVGSEVVADVEFVGYFLKISAYTAYDSTRGTPLLMGRVRMVPAPRIRPAEGLGPLQIGGIFVAGLFGLGVVIWFIPRKRRSVRSLAMTQTNVDPLWNPLGSSDVNEPVPTGALSSSLLDNTVHDTDSGGATVPHVGQ
;
A
#
# COMPACT_ATOMS: atom_id res chain seq x y z
N MET A 1 28.71 36.60 5.13
CA MET A 1 28.71 35.12 5.16
C MET A 1 27.69 34.56 6.15
N LEU A 2 27.65 35.03 7.41
CA LEU A 2 26.72 34.53 8.44
C LEU A 2 25.22 34.65 8.08
N ILE A 3 24.81 35.75 7.44
CA ILE A 3 23.41 35.94 7.01
C ILE A 3 23.00 34.91 5.95
N GLY A 4 23.89 34.57 5.02
CA GLY A 4 23.63 33.55 4.01
C GLY A 4 23.43 32.16 4.62
N LEU A 5 24.22 31.81 5.65
CA LEU A 5 24.06 30.57 6.40
C LEU A 5 22.75 30.53 7.20
N ALA A 6 22.31 31.65 7.78
CA ALA A 6 21.03 31.72 8.48
C ALA A 6 19.84 31.52 7.54
N VAL A 7 19.86 32.14 6.35
CA VAL A 7 18.82 31.93 5.33
C VAL A 7 18.80 30.47 4.85
N LEU A 8 19.98 29.89 4.59
CA LEU A 8 20.09 28.52 4.11
C LEU A 8 19.65 27.50 5.18
N TRP A 9 19.89 27.79 6.46
CA TRP A 9 19.40 27.00 7.58
C TRP A 9 17.87 27.07 7.72
N VAL A 10 17.26 28.25 7.63
CA VAL A 10 15.79 28.40 7.64
C VAL A 10 15.14 27.70 6.45
N LEU A 11 15.76 27.79 5.26
CA LEU A 11 15.29 27.11 4.06
C LEU A 11 15.35 25.59 4.23
N PHE A 12 16.47 25.09 4.78
CA PHE A 12 16.68 23.67 5.05
C PHE A 12 15.69 23.14 6.10
N ASP A 13 15.48 23.88 7.20
CA ASP A 13 14.52 23.51 8.24
C ASP A 13 13.07 23.51 7.71
N THR A 14 12.74 24.47 6.86
CA THR A 14 11.43 24.56 6.19
C THR A 14 11.21 23.39 5.23
N MET A 15 12.23 23.01 4.46
CA MET A 15 12.17 21.85 3.55
C MET A 15 12.12 20.51 4.31
N ARG A 16 12.63 20.44 5.54
CA ARG A 16 12.61 19.23 6.36
C ARG A 16 11.25 18.87 6.95
N GLN A 17 10.26 19.76 6.88
CA GLN A 17 8.91 19.53 7.40
C GLN A 17 8.00 19.01 6.29
N PRO A 18 7.77 17.68 6.17
CA PRO A 18 6.99 17.09 5.08
C PRO A 18 5.56 17.65 4.99
N ALA A 19 4.97 18.11 6.10
CA ALA A 19 3.66 18.74 6.12
C ALA A 19 3.56 20.03 5.26
N ARG A 20 4.69 20.70 4.97
CA ARG A 20 4.72 21.91 4.12
C ARG A 20 4.75 21.61 2.62
N TRP A 21 4.89 20.34 2.23
CA TRP A 21 4.95 19.92 0.82
C TRP A 21 3.58 19.54 0.26
N ASN A 22 2.52 19.67 1.05
CA ASN A 22 1.17 19.26 0.65
C ASN A 22 0.63 20.07 -0.56
N TRP A 23 1.20 21.23 -0.87
CA TRP A 23 0.85 22.01 -2.07
C TRP A 23 1.42 21.42 -3.37
N LEU A 24 2.53 20.66 -3.32
CA LEU A 24 3.03 19.91 -4.48
C LEU A 24 2.13 18.73 -4.85
N ALA A 25 1.30 18.27 -3.91
CA ALA A 25 0.34 17.18 -4.13
C ALA A 25 -1.05 17.69 -4.52
N ALA A 26 -1.24 19.02 -4.67
CA ALA A 26 -2.56 19.63 -4.79
C ALA A 26 -3.03 19.88 -6.23
N ASP A 27 -2.24 19.61 -7.27
CA ASP A 27 -2.68 19.79 -8.67
C ASP A 27 -2.63 18.48 -9.45
N GLU A 28 -3.82 17.95 -9.77
CA GLU A 28 -4.26 17.42 -11.07
C GLU A 28 -5.71 16.89 -10.88
N GLY A 29 -6.67 17.80 -10.71
CA GLY A 29 -8.06 17.40 -10.52
C GLY A 29 -8.98 18.52 -10.04
N GLU A 30 -8.91 19.68 -10.67
CA GLU A 30 -9.79 20.81 -10.41
C GLU A 30 -11.21 20.48 -10.91
N VAL A 31 -11.99 19.75 -10.09
CA VAL A 31 -13.44 19.65 -10.29
C VAL A 31 -14.05 20.93 -9.73
N ALA A 32 -14.51 21.78 -10.65
CA ALA A 32 -15.15 23.06 -10.40
C ALA A 32 -16.14 23.01 -9.23
N SER A 33 -15.72 23.58 -8.10
CA SER A 33 -16.60 23.85 -6.95
C SER A 33 -17.08 25.29 -7.08
N THR A 34 -18.36 25.47 -7.38
CA THR A 34 -19.00 26.79 -7.41
C THR A 34 -18.96 27.46 -6.03
N PRO A 35 -18.68 28.77 -5.95
CA PRO A 35 -18.61 29.47 -4.67
C PRO A 35 -20.03 29.73 -4.17
N VAL A 36 -20.32 29.25 -2.95
CA VAL A 36 -21.49 29.68 -2.19
C VAL A 36 -21.00 30.73 -1.19
N ASP A 37 -21.27 31.99 -1.51
CA ASP A 37 -21.16 33.11 -0.59
C ASP A 37 -22.22 33.01 0.52
N GLY A 38 -21.81 33.28 1.76
CA GLY A 38 -22.74 33.56 2.86
C GLY A 38 -22.24 33.15 4.24
N ALA A 39 -21.48 34.04 4.87
CA ALA A 39 -21.12 33.95 6.29
C ALA A 39 -22.32 34.20 7.22
N ALA A 40 -22.47 33.39 8.27
CA ALA A 40 -22.79 33.86 9.63
C ALA A 40 -22.64 32.73 10.69
N PRO A 41 -22.24 33.08 11.93
CA PRO A 41 -21.93 32.16 13.01
C PRO A 41 -23.20 31.71 13.76
N GLY A 42 -23.35 30.40 13.89
CA GLY A 42 -24.46 29.78 14.61
C GLY A 42 -24.38 28.28 14.45
N GLU A 43 -23.86 27.61 15.47
CA GLU A 43 -23.76 26.16 15.58
C GLU A 43 -25.16 25.54 15.44
N LYS A 44 -25.52 25.13 14.22
CA LYS A 44 -26.77 24.44 13.95
C LYS A 44 -26.69 23.01 14.51
N PRO A 45 -27.77 22.50 15.15
CA PRO A 45 -27.82 21.15 15.66
C PRO A 45 -27.54 20.12 14.56
N GLY A 46 -26.60 19.22 14.87
CA GLY A 46 -26.17 18.04 14.13
C GLY A 46 -26.83 17.76 12.78
N THR A 47 -26.14 18.11 11.70
CA THR A 47 -26.38 17.47 10.41
C THR A 47 -26.39 15.95 10.63
N PRO A 48 -27.45 15.22 10.23
CA PRO A 48 -27.54 13.79 10.42
C PRO A 48 -26.28 13.15 9.82
N ARG A 49 -25.53 12.44 10.67
CA ARG A 49 -24.44 11.58 10.21
C ARG A 49 -25.01 10.73 9.07
N PRO A 50 -24.38 10.70 7.88
CA PRO A 50 -24.84 9.81 6.82
C PRO A 50 -25.07 8.42 7.41
N PRO A 51 -26.19 7.75 7.09
CA PRO A 51 -26.48 6.44 7.65
C PRO A 51 -25.26 5.56 7.40
N ALA A 52 -24.71 5.02 8.49
CA ALA A 52 -23.60 4.09 8.39
C ALA A 52 -24.05 2.97 7.42
N PRO A 53 -23.21 2.57 6.44
CA PRO A 53 -23.57 1.50 5.54
C PRO A 53 -24.08 0.31 6.36
N HIS A 54 -25.22 -0.23 5.94
CA HIS A 54 -25.90 -1.30 6.66
C HIS A 54 -24.99 -2.54 6.70
N GLU A 55 -24.33 -2.73 7.83
CA GLU A 55 -23.54 -3.92 8.11
C GLU A 55 -24.46 -5.13 8.21
N THR A 56 -24.17 -6.20 7.47
CA THR A 56 -24.97 -7.43 7.54
C THR A 56 -24.30 -8.40 8.49
N VAL A 57 -24.83 -8.51 9.71
CA VAL A 57 -24.39 -9.51 10.68
C VAL A 57 -25.21 -10.78 10.48
N VAL A 58 -24.55 -11.87 10.08
CA VAL A 58 -25.22 -13.16 9.83
C VAL A 58 -24.93 -14.09 11.00
N PRO A 59 -25.94 -14.46 11.82
CA PRO A 59 -25.74 -15.34 12.95
C PRO A 59 -25.02 -16.64 12.55
N GLY A 60 -24.04 -17.05 13.35
CA GLY A 60 -23.27 -18.26 13.11
C GLY A 60 -22.21 -18.50 14.20
N PRO A 61 -21.54 -19.66 14.17
CA PRO A 61 -20.44 -19.96 15.09
C PRO A 61 -19.34 -18.89 15.02
N ASN A 62 -18.69 -18.62 16.15
CA ASN A 62 -17.59 -17.66 16.24
C ASN A 62 -16.59 -17.99 17.36
N ASP A 63 -15.56 -17.14 17.48
CA ASP A 63 -14.46 -17.28 18.43
C ASP A 63 -14.88 -17.17 19.91
N LEU A 64 -16.10 -16.72 20.21
CA LEU A 64 -16.62 -16.65 21.58
C LEU A 64 -17.11 -17.99 22.10
N ASP A 65 -17.41 -18.95 21.21
CA ASP A 65 -17.75 -20.32 21.59
C ASP A 65 -16.46 -21.12 21.86
N PRO A 66 -16.22 -21.57 23.10
CA PRO A 66 -15.02 -22.34 23.44
C PRO A 66 -14.88 -23.63 22.65
N ALA A 67 -15.99 -24.28 22.27
CA ALA A 67 -15.95 -25.52 21.50
C ALA A 67 -15.46 -25.26 20.06
N VAL A 68 -15.96 -24.20 19.43
CA VAL A 68 -15.55 -23.76 18.09
C VAL A 68 -14.07 -23.35 18.09
N MET A 69 -13.63 -22.61 19.11
CA MET A 69 -12.23 -22.23 19.26
C MET A 69 -11.32 -23.45 19.48
N ALA A 70 -11.74 -24.41 20.31
CA ALA A 70 -10.97 -25.64 20.54
C ALA A 70 -10.81 -26.47 19.25
N GLU A 71 -11.85 -26.56 18.42
CA GLU A 71 -11.79 -27.24 17.13
C GLU A 71 -10.84 -26.53 16.15
N PHE A 72 -10.84 -25.19 16.13
CA PHE A 72 -9.91 -24.41 15.34
C PHE A 72 -8.46 -24.66 15.78
N ILE A 73 -8.19 -24.63 17.10
CA ILE A 73 -6.86 -24.89 17.68
C ILE A 73 -6.39 -26.31 17.33
N ALA A 74 -7.27 -27.32 17.44
CA ALA A 74 -6.93 -28.70 17.11
C ALA A 74 -6.50 -28.89 15.65
N ARG A 75 -6.96 -28.02 14.74
CA ARG A 75 -6.61 -28.05 13.31
C ARG A 75 -5.50 -27.06 12.94
N GLU A 76 -5.02 -26.23 13.87
CA GLU A 76 -4.02 -25.19 13.60
C GLU A 76 -2.72 -25.75 13.01
N GLU A 77 -2.35 -26.98 13.37
CA GLU A 77 -1.16 -27.69 12.87
C GLU A 77 -1.14 -27.86 11.34
N LEU A 78 -2.30 -27.80 10.68
CA LEU A 78 -2.41 -27.87 9.23
C LEU A 78 -1.92 -26.59 8.52
N ILE A 79 -1.88 -25.47 9.26
CA ILE A 79 -1.47 -24.15 8.78
C ILE A 79 0.06 -24.06 8.81
N THR A 80 0.67 -23.69 7.69
CA THR A 80 2.13 -23.52 7.59
C THR A 80 2.47 -22.13 7.10
N ASP A 81 3.16 -21.34 7.92
CA ASP A 81 3.64 -20.00 7.53
C ASP A 81 4.66 -20.06 6.40
N MET A 82 4.91 -18.91 5.77
CA MET A 82 5.88 -18.73 4.68
C MET A 82 5.64 -19.66 3.49
N THR A 83 4.39 -20.10 3.31
CA THR A 83 3.91 -20.83 2.13
C THR A 83 2.70 -20.12 1.55
N LYS A 84 2.44 -20.31 0.25
CA LYS A 84 1.19 -19.87 -0.37
C LYS A 84 -0.01 -20.50 0.37
N LEU A 85 -1.17 -19.86 0.32
CA LEU A 85 -2.39 -20.45 0.87
C LEU A 85 -2.70 -21.78 0.15
N ARG A 86 -2.86 -22.87 0.90
CA ARG A 86 -3.10 -24.21 0.36
C ARG A 86 -4.54 -24.64 0.58
N SER A 87 -5.03 -25.57 -0.25
CA SER A 87 -6.39 -26.10 -0.14
C SER A 87 -6.70 -26.67 1.25
N ARG A 88 -5.73 -27.36 1.87
CA ARG A 88 -5.89 -27.91 3.23
C ARG A 88 -6.01 -26.87 4.33
N GLU A 89 -5.71 -25.60 4.05
CA GLU A 89 -5.80 -24.48 5.00
C GLU A 89 -7.10 -23.68 4.80
N MET A 90 -7.89 -24.01 3.77
CA MET A 90 -9.12 -23.29 3.44
C MET A 90 -10.19 -23.42 4.52
N PHE A 91 -10.17 -24.48 5.35
CA PHE A 91 -11.07 -24.57 6.50
C PHE A 91 -10.87 -23.37 7.44
N ALA A 92 -9.61 -23.06 7.80
CA ALA A 92 -9.31 -21.94 8.70
C ALA A 92 -9.60 -20.59 8.03
N TYR A 93 -9.33 -20.49 6.73
CA TYR A 93 -9.68 -19.31 5.95
C TYR A 93 -11.19 -19.00 6.03
N TRP A 94 -12.03 -20.01 5.80
CA TRP A 94 -13.48 -19.85 5.84
C TRP A 94 -14.04 -19.72 7.26
N ASP A 95 -13.48 -20.44 8.24
CA ASP A 95 -13.86 -20.31 9.65
C ASP A 95 -13.66 -18.87 10.11
N LEU A 96 -12.49 -18.26 9.87
CA LEU A 96 -12.20 -16.89 10.29
C LEU A 96 -13.06 -15.84 9.56
N LEU A 97 -13.34 -16.02 8.26
CA LEU A 97 -14.29 -15.16 7.55
C LEU A 97 -15.70 -15.30 8.11
N GLY A 98 -16.14 -16.53 8.41
CA GLY A 98 -17.43 -16.82 9.04
C GLY A 98 -17.57 -16.16 10.40
N TRP A 99 -16.55 -16.29 11.25
CA TRP A 99 -16.49 -15.66 12.58
C TRP A 99 -16.55 -14.13 12.50
N SER A 100 -15.88 -13.55 11.51
CA SER A 100 -15.94 -12.10 11.30
C SER A 100 -17.32 -11.65 10.85
N ARG A 101 -18.00 -12.44 10.00
CA ARG A 101 -19.34 -12.13 9.48
C ARG A 101 -20.44 -12.29 10.54
N SER A 102 -20.25 -13.16 11.53
CA SER A 102 -21.23 -13.39 12.59
C SER A 102 -21.19 -12.38 13.73
N GLN A 103 -20.32 -11.39 13.64
CA GLN A 103 -20.18 -10.31 14.62
C GLN A 103 -20.19 -8.95 13.92
N SER A 104 -20.58 -7.91 14.64
CA SER A 104 -20.48 -6.54 14.12
C SER A 104 -19.04 -6.04 14.16
N PHE A 105 -18.72 -5.04 13.35
CA PHE A 105 -17.43 -4.36 13.36
C PHE A 105 -17.13 -3.81 14.75
N ALA A 106 -18.13 -3.22 15.42
CA ALA A 106 -17.98 -2.63 16.74
C ALA A 106 -17.63 -3.69 17.82
N ASP A 107 -18.30 -4.85 17.78
CA ASP A 107 -18.04 -5.93 18.74
C ASP A 107 -16.65 -6.53 18.56
N LEU A 108 -16.21 -6.72 17.30
CA LEU A 108 -14.85 -7.13 16.98
C LEU A 108 -13.84 -6.07 17.43
N GLU A 109 -14.10 -4.79 17.16
CA GLU A 109 -13.21 -3.66 17.48
C GLU A 109 -13.00 -3.51 18.98
N GLN A 110 -14.02 -3.78 19.80
CA GLN A 110 -13.93 -3.72 21.25
C GLN A 110 -12.96 -4.77 21.83
N ARG A 111 -12.91 -5.96 21.23
CA ARG A 111 -12.07 -7.09 21.68
C ARG A 111 -10.72 -7.13 20.97
N ALA A 112 -10.60 -6.42 19.84
CA ALA A 112 -9.43 -6.43 19.01
C ALA A 112 -8.21 -5.80 19.71
N ARG A 113 -7.06 -6.47 19.58
CA ARG A 113 -5.79 -5.84 19.92
C ARG A 113 -5.51 -4.74 18.89
N ARG A 114 -5.27 -3.53 19.38
CA ARG A 114 -4.96 -2.37 18.53
C ARG A 114 -3.51 -2.45 18.09
N ASP A 115 -3.29 -2.20 16.80
CA ASP A 115 -1.99 -1.93 16.19
C ASP A 115 -0.91 -2.94 16.65
N PRO A 116 -1.10 -4.24 16.36
CA PRO A 116 -0.11 -5.25 16.69
C PRO A 116 1.21 -4.95 15.97
N VAL A 117 2.30 -4.92 16.73
CA VAL A 117 3.64 -4.75 16.18
C VAL A 117 3.92 -5.90 15.21
N LEU A 118 4.18 -5.56 13.94
CA LEU A 118 4.36 -6.54 12.87
C LEU A 118 5.42 -7.61 13.20
N THR A 119 6.51 -7.21 13.86
CA THR A 119 7.59 -8.14 14.24
C THR A 119 7.10 -9.26 15.16
N GLN A 120 6.15 -8.97 16.07
CA GLN A 120 5.57 -9.99 16.96
C GLN A 120 4.73 -11.01 16.17
N ILE A 121 3.92 -10.53 15.22
CA ILE A 121 3.15 -11.42 14.34
C ILE A 121 4.09 -12.31 13.53
N TRP A 122 5.22 -11.75 13.10
CA TRP A 122 6.20 -12.45 12.28
C TRP A 122 6.97 -13.52 13.04
N GLU A 123 7.44 -13.20 14.25
CA GLU A 123 8.23 -14.09 15.09
C GLU A 123 7.38 -15.16 15.79
N GLU A 124 6.14 -14.81 16.15
CA GLU A 124 5.26 -15.67 16.97
C GLU A 124 3.88 -15.89 16.33
N PRO A 125 3.79 -16.30 15.04
CA PRO A 125 2.52 -16.34 14.31
C PRO A 125 1.47 -17.21 15.01
N LYS A 126 1.88 -18.37 15.55
CA LYS A 126 1.00 -19.29 16.31
C LYS A 126 0.25 -18.59 17.46
N LYS A 127 0.92 -17.72 18.22
CA LYS A 127 0.29 -17.02 19.36
C LYS A 127 -0.76 -16.00 18.93
N HIS A 128 -0.73 -15.58 17.67
CA HIS A 128 -1.58 -14.52 17.13
C HIS A 128 -2.73 -15.05 16.27
N ARG A 129 -2.72 -16.33 15.87
CA ARG A 129 -3.78 -16.93 15.06
C ARG A 129 -5.12 -16.91 15.78
N GLY A 130 -6.18 -16.64 15.01
CA GLY A 130 -7.55 -16.65 15.52
C GLY A 130 -7.85 -15.54 16.55
N ARG A 131 -6.96 -14.56 16.73
CA ARG A 131 -7.18 -13.41 17.61
C ARG A 131 -7.55 -12.16 16.80
N PRO A 132 -8.54 -11.36 17.25
CA PRO A 132 -8.93 -10.16 16.54
C PRO A 132 -7.88 -9.05 16.69
N PHE A 133 -7.58 -8.40 15.58
CA PHE A 133 -6.72 -7.25 15.43
C PHE A 133 -7.49 -6.11 14.82
N ARG A 134 -7.15 -4.88 15.23
CA ARG A 134 -7.57 -3.66 14.55
C ARG A 134 -6.34 -3.05 13.88
N LEU A 135 -6.48 -2.70 12.62
CA LEU A 135 -5.44 -2.07 11.81
C LEU A 135 -6.02 -0.86 11.07
N LYS A 136 -5.25 0.22 11.01
CA LYS A 136 -5.45 1.27 10.01
C LYS A 136 -4.50 1.02 8.83
N LEU A 137 -5.06 0.85 7.64
CA LEU A 137 -4.31 0.45 6.45
C LEU A 137 -4.43 1.50 5.34
N HIS A 138 -3.27 1.87 4.80
CA HIS A 138 -3.11 2.58 3.54
C HIS A 138 -3.15 1.56 2.41
N VAL A 139 -4.33 1.33 1.85
CA VAL A 139 -4.58 0.33 0.81
C VAL A 139 -4.05 0.84 -0.54
N ARG A 140 -3.25 0.00 -1.21
CA ARG A 140 -2.75 0.28 -2.57
C ARG A 140 -3.27 -0.66 -3.64
N ARG A 141 -3.91 -1.76 -3.25
CA ARG A 141 -4.47 -2.73 -4.18
C ARG A 141 -5.71 -3.35 -3.57
N VAL A 142 -6.76 -3.50 -4.35
CA VAL A 142 -7.97 -4.22 -3.99
C VAL A 142 -8.34 -5.11 -5.16
N LEU A 143 -8.37 -6.42 -4.93
CA LEU A 143 -8.82 -7.42 -5.89
C LEU A 143 -10.18 -7.95 -5.47
N GLU A 144 -10.95 -8.37 -6.47
CA GLU A 144 -12.24 -8.99 -6.32
C GLU A 144 -12.19 -10.35 -7.00
N TRP A 145 -12.70 -11.37 -6.31
CA TRP A 145 -12.73 -12.74 -6.79
C TRP A 145 -14.15 -13.29 -6.65
N ASP A 146 -14.65 -13.89 -7.73
CA ASP A 146 -15.85 -14.72 -7.64
C ASP A 146 -15.52 -16.02 -6.93
N THR A 147 -16.42 -16.48 -6.06
CA THR A 147 -16.26 -17.74 -5.33
C THR A 147 -17.23 -18.78 -5.83
N ASP A 148 -16.73 -19.99 -6.08
CA ASP A 148 -17.57 -21.17 -6.36
C ASP A 148 -18.38 -21.53 -5.10
N PRO A 149 -19.73 -21.53 -5.17
CA PRO A 149 -20.58 -21.92 -4.04
C PRO A 149 -20.26 -23.31 -3.47
N LYS A 150 -19.67 -24.22 -4.27
CA LYS A 150 -19.26 -25.55 -3.80
C LYS A 150 -18.03 -25.51 -2.88
N GLN A 151 -17.20 -24.47 -3.01
CA GLN A 151 -15.95 -24.31 -2.26
C GLN A 151 -16.09 -23.32 -1.10
N ASN A 152 -17.15 -22.50 -1.12
CA ASN A 152 -17.42 -21.48 -0.11
C ASN A 152 -18.61 -21.89 0.79
N PRO A 153 -18.34 -22.38 2.03
CA PRO A 153 -19.40 -22.80 2.95
C PRO A 153 -20.25 -21.61 3.46
N LEU A 154 -19.81 -20.37 3.25
CA LEU A 154 -20.51 -19.17 3.70
C LEU A 154 -21.55 -18.66 2.68
N GLY A 155 -21.60 -19.28 1.49
CA GLY A 155 -22.53 -18.89 0.42
C GLY A 155 -22.32 -17.45 -0.10
N ALA A 156 -21.16 -16.83 0.19
CA ALA A 156 -20.83 -15.56 -0.44
C ALA A 156 -20.54 -15.81 -1.92
N THR A 157 -20.87 -14.85 -2.77
CA THR A 157 -20.58 -14.93 -4.22
C THR A 157 -19.25 -14.28 -4.57
N LYS A 158 -18.79 -13.35 -3.72
CA LYS A 158 -17.58 -12.58 -3.91
C LYS A 158 -16.75 -12.51 -2.65
N VAL A 159 -15.44 -12.46 -2.84
CA VAL A 159 -14.45 -12.18 -1.81
C VAL A 159 -13.55 -11.06 -2.30
N TYR A 160 -13.19 -10.17 -1.39
CA TYR A 160 -12.29 -9.06 -1.68
C TYR A 160 -10.98 -9.27 -0.94
N GLU A 161 -9.88 -9.04 -1.64
CA GLU A 161 -8.53 -9.03 -1.07
C GLU A 161 -7.98 -7.62 -1.20
N ALA A 162 -7.61 -6.98 -0.09
CA ALA A 162 -6.91 -5.72 -0.11
C ALA A 162 -5.48 -5.88 0.42
N MET A 163 -4.56 -5.12 -0.15
CA MET A 163 -3.16 -5.09 0.24
C MET A 163 -2.75 -3.65 0.54
N GLY A 164 -2.12 -3.45 1.69
CA GLY A 164 -1.78 -2.13 2.19
C GLY A 164 -0.74 -2.14 3.29
N TRP A 165 -0.39 -0.96 3.78
CA TRP A 165 0.60 -0.77 4.84
C TRP A 165 -0.01 -0.03 6.01
N THR A 166 0.53 -0.29 7.20
CA THR A 166 0.30 0.58 8.36
C THR A 166 1.40 1.63 8.42
N ASP A 167 1.22 2.66 9.24
CA ASP A 167 2.28 3.64 9.52
C ASP A 167 3.58 2.97 10.06
N GLU A 168 3.44 1.83 10.76
CA GLU A 168 4.55 1.14 11.43
C GLU A 168 5.20 0.03 10.60
N SER A 169 4.48 -0.56 9.64
CA SER A 169 4.96 -1.77 8.93
C SER A 169 6.02 -1.51 7.87
N ARG A 170 6.35 -0.24 7.62
CA ARG A 170 7.38 0.21 6.66
C ARG A 170 7.17 -0.41 5.28
N SER A 171 8.07 -1.30 4.84
CA SER A 171 8.04 -1.91 3.52
C SER A 171 7.24 -3.21 3.46
N LEU A 172 6.80 -3.76 4.60
CA LEU A 172 6.06 -5.02 4.66
C LEU A 172 4.55 -4.74 4.62
N PRO A 173 3.85 -5.23 3.59
CA PRO A 173 2.42 -5.08 3.46
C PRO A 173 1.68 -6.06 4.37
N TYR A 174 0.42 -5.74 4.64
CA TYR A 174 -0.59 -6.67 5.11
C TYR A 174 -1.50 -7.05 3.94
N THR A 175 -1.99 -8.29 3.95
CA THR A 175 -3.07 -8.75 3.08
C THR A 175 -4.30 -9.00 3.93
N ILE A 176 -5.38 -8.29 3.67
CA ILE A 176 -6.66 -8.47 4.34
C ILE A 176 -7.69 -9.03 3.37
N VAL A 177 -8.57 -9.88 3.88
CA VAL A 177 -9.65 -10.50 3.14
C VAL A 177 -10.97 -10.20 3.84
N PHE A 178 -11.98 -9.79 3.08
CA PHE A 178 -13.30 -9.46 3.60
C PHE A 178 -14.41 -9.79 2.59
N LEU A 179 -15.63 -9.97 3.09
CA LEU A 179 -16.81 -10.31 2.28
C LEU A 179 -17.64 -9.09 1.89
N GLU A 180 -17.68 -8.07 2.74
CA GLU A 180 -18.49 -6.86 2.55
C GLU A 180 -17.58 -5.69 2.19
N LYS A 181 -17.54 -5.32 0.90
CA LYS A 181 -16.78 -4.16 0.43
C LYS A 181 -17.54 -2.87 0.71
N PRO A 182 -16.92 -1.86 1.36
CA PRO A 182 -17.50 -0.54 1.49
C PRO A 182 -17.78 0.03 0.08
N PRO A 183 -18.94 0.67 -0.15
CA PRO A 183 -19.27 1.19 -1.47
C PRO A 183 -18.21 2.14 -2.05
N GLN A 184 -17.54 2.91 -1.17
CA GLN A 184 -16.54 3.91 -1.54
C GLN A 184 -15.13 3.32 -1.75
N LEU A 185 -14.90 2.04 -1.44
CA LEU A 185 -13.59 1.41 -1.64
C LEU A 185 -13.46 0.98 -3.11
N PRO A 186 -12.56 1.60 -3.91
CA PRO A 186 -12.36 1.20 -5.30
C PRO A 186 -11.68 -0.18 -5.38
N VAL A 187 -11.92 -0.87 -6.50
CA VAL A 187 -11.28 -2.14 -6.86
C VAL A 187 -10.28 -1.86 -7.98
N GLY A 188 -9.07 -2.41 -7.88
CA GLY A 188 -8.02 -2.20 -8.87
C GLY A 188 -6.62 -2.55 -8.35
N SER A 189 -5.66 -2.63 -9.28
CA SER A 189 -4.23 -2.81 -8.99
C SER A 189 -3.58 -1.58 -8.36
N GLU A 190 -4.15 -0.40 -8.62
CA GLU A 190 -3.67 0.90 -8.17
C GLU A 190 -4.80 1.62 -7.43
N VAL A 191 -4.83 1.46 -6.12
CA VAL A 191 -5.82 2.07 -5.22
C VAL A 191 -5.12 3.09 -4.33
N VAL A 192 -5.83 4.15 -3.95
CA VAL A 192 -5.41 5.06 -2.89
C VAL A 192 -6.59 5.22 -1.94
N ALA A 193 -6.59 4.45 -0.85
CA ALA A 193 -7.65 4.50 0.14
C ALA A 193 -7.11 4.20 1.54
N ASP A 194 -7.71 4.83 2.54
CA ASP A 194 -7.48 4.52 3.94
C ASP A 194 -8.68 3.73 4.48
N VAL A 195 -8.39 2.56 5.05
CA VAL A 195 -9.42 1.71 5.67
C VAL A 195 -9.05 1.37 7.10
N GLU A 196 -10.05 1.20 7.93
CA GLU A 196 -9.93 0.51 9.21
C GLU A 196 -10.39 -0.93 9.01
N PHE A 197 -9.50 -1.85 9.35
CA PHE A 197 -9.75 -3.28 9.33
C PHE A 197 -9.93 -3.78 10.76
N VAL A 198 -10.87 -4.70 10.95
CA VAL A 198 -10.96 -5.51 12.16
C VAL A 198 -11.20 -6.98 11.81
N GLY A 199 -10.40 -7.87 12.38
CA GLY A 199 -10.51 -9.29 12.07
C GLY A 199 -9.33 -10.11 12.56
N TYR A 200 -9.24 -11.35 12.11
CA TYR A 200 -8.34 -12.35 12.67
C TYR A 200 -7.12 -12.54 11.79
N PHE A 201 -5.97 -12.78 12.42
CA PHE A 201 -4.78 -13.26 11.69
C PHE A 201 -4.89 -14.76 11.40
N LEU A 202 -4.58 -15.15 10.17
CA LEU A 202 -4.50 -16.56 9.76
C LEU A 202 -3.06 -17.06 9.73
N LYS A 203 -2.19 -16.45 8.93
CA LYS A 203 -0.83 -16.93 8.68
C LYS A 203 0.04 -15.86 8.04
N ILE A 204 1.35 -16.09 8.02
CA ILE A 204 2.24 -15.39 7.10
C ILE A 204 2.17 -16.13 5.76
N SER A 205 1.52 -15.52 4.77
CA SER A 205 1.39 -16.11 3.43
C SER A 205 2.56 -15.71 2.56
N ALA A 206 3.12 -16.66 1.82
CA ALA A 206 4.13 -16.34 0.80
C ALA A 206 3.46 -15.78 -0.46
N TYR A 207 4.06 -14.76 -1.05
CA TYR A 207 3.69 -14.22 -2.35
C TYR A 207 4.95 -13.99 -3.20
N THR A 208 4.78 -14.04 -4.52
CA THR A 208 5.86 -13.80 -5.47
C THR A 208 5.88 -12.31 -5.79
N ALA A 209 6.94 -11.61 -5.35
CA ALA A 209 7.26 -10.27 -5.84
C ALA A 209 8.11 -10.38 -7.12
N TYR A 210 8.46 -9.25 -7.72
CA TYR A 210 9.25 -9.22 -8.96
C TYR A 210 10.62 -9.90 -8.82
N ASP A 211 11.27 -9.74 -7.67
CA ASP A 211 12.65 -10.16 -7.43
C ASP A 211 12.77 -11.46 -6.62
N SER A 212 11.80 -11.72 -5.74
CA SER A 212 11.93 -12.71 -4.68
C SER A 212 10.57 -13.15 -4.15
N THR A 213 10.57 -14.28 -3.43
CA THR A 213 9.41 -14.69 -2.64
C THR A 213 9.44 -13.94 -1.31
N ARG A 214 8.33 -13.29 -0.96
CA ARG A 214 8.18 -12.50 0.27
C ARG A 214 7.00 -13.04 1.09
N GLY A 215 6.97 -12.73 2.38
CA GLY A 215 5.85 -13.05 3.26
C GLY A 215 4.98 -11.82 3.51
N THR A 216 3.68 -12.03 3.68
CA THR A 216 2.69 -11.01 4.08
C THR A 216 1.79 -11.60 5.16
N PRO A 217 1.52 -10.91 6.28
CA PRO A 217 0.47 -11.33 7.19
C PRO A 217 -0.87 -11.33 6.45
N LEU A 218 -1.56 -12.48 6.49
CA LEU A 218 -2.86 -12.67 5.89
C LEU A 218 -3.93 -12.65 6.99
N LEU A 219 -4.90 -11.75 6.87
CA LEU A 219 -5.97 -11.54 7.84
C LEU A 219 -7.35 -11.60 7.20
N MET A 220 -8.36 -11.98 8.00
CA MET A 220 -9.74 -12.20 7.57
C MET A 220 -10.67 -11.38 8.47
N GLY A 221 -11.53 -10.56 7.89
CA GLY A 221 -12.31 -9.65 8.71
C GLY A 221 -13.31 -8.77 7.98
N ARG A 222 -13.57 -7.64 8.62
CA ARG A 222 -14.44 -6.56 8.15
C ARG A 222 -13.61 -5.30 7.95
N VAL A 223 -14.09 -4.44 7.06
CA VAL A 223 -13.44 -3.16 6.73
C VAL A 223 -14.46 -2.03 6.75
N ARG A 224 -13.99 -0.84 7.13
CA ARG A 224 -14.72 0.42 6.94
C ARG A 224 -13.78 1.48 6.39
N MET A 225 -14.32 2.44 5.65
CA MET A 225 -13.54 3.58 5.18
C MET A 225 -13.11 4.43 6.39
N VAL A 226 -11.85 4.86 6.41
CA VAL A 226 -11.44 5.96 7.29
C VAL A 226 -12.06 7.23 6.71
N PRO A 227 -12.81 8.02 7.49
CA PRO A 227 -13.27 9.32 7.03
C PRO A 227 -12.07 10.15 6.61
N ALA A 228 -12.07 10.65 5.37
CA ALA A 228 -11.02 11.54 4.91
C ALA A 228 -10.83 12.65 5.97
N PRO A 229 -9.59 12.90 6.43
CA PRO A 229 -9.36 13.98 7.37
C PRO A 229 -9.94 15.23 6.73
N ARG A 230 -10.87 15.90 7.43
CA ARG A 230 -11.37 17.19 6.98
C ARG A 230 -10.15 18.10 6.93
N ILE A 231 -9.61 18.30 5.74
CA ILE A 231 -8.58 19.30 5.50
C ILE A 231 -9.28 20.60 5.90
N ARG A 232 -8.96 21.13 7.09
CA ARG A 232 -9.28 22.53 7.35
C ARG A 232 -8.54 23.26 6.23
N PRO A 233 -9.23 24.02 5.37
CA PRO A 233 -8.52 24.86 4.42
C PRO A 233 -7.48 25.58 5.25
N ALA A 234 -6.20 25.40 4.89
CA ALA A 234 -5.13 26.10 5.58
C ALA A 234 -5.60 27.55 5.62
N GLU A 235 -5.63 28.17 6.80
CA GLU A 235 -5.77 29.62 6.88
C GLU A 235 -4.59 30.14 6.08
N GLY A 236 -4.84 30.44 4.81
CA GLY A 236 -3.83 30.92 3.90
C GLY A 236 -3.21 32.13 4.56
N LEU A 237 -1.90 32.27 4.45
CA LEU A 237 -1.24 33.51 4.82
C LEU A 237 -2.02 34.63 4.17
N GLY A 238 -2.58 35.54 4.96
CA GLY A 238 -3.42 36.60 4.43
C GLY A 238 -2.64 37.39 3.38
N PRO A 239 -3.30 38.09 2.44
CA PRO A 239 -2.62 38.86 1.39
C PRO A 239 -1.52 39.79 1.93
N LEU A 240 -1.74 40.34 3.13
CA LEU A 240 -0.77 41.14 3.89
C LEU A 240 0.50 40.38 4.32
N GLN A 241 0.38 39.12 4.72
CA GLN A 241 1.51 38.30 5.12
C GLN A 241 2.32 37.83 3.91
N ILE A 242 1.66 37.45 2.82
CA ILE A 242 2.32 37.14 1.54
C ILE A 242 3.06 38.38 1.03
N GLY A 243 2.39 39.54 1.03
CA GLY A 243 3.00 40.83 0.67
C GLY A 243 4.19 41.18 1.55
N GLY A 244 4.08 40.97 2.88
CA GLY A 244 5.17 41.20 3.83
C GLY A 244 6.41 40.33 3.55
N ILE A 245 6.23 39.03 3.28
CA ILE A 245 7.33 38.12 2.93
C ILE A 245 7.99 38.56 1.63
N PHE A 246 7.21 38.97 0.62
CA PHE A 246 7.73 39.42 -0.67
C PHE A 246 8.54 40.72 -0.53
N VAL A 247 8.04 41.70 0.22
CA VAL A 247 8.73 42.97 0.48
C VAL A 247 10.02 42.72 1.28
N ALA A 248 9.97 41.88 2.32
CA ALA A 248 11.15 41.53 3.10
C ALA A 248 12.21 40.82 2.24
N GLY A 249 11.78 39.92 1.34
CA GLY A 249 12.65 39.26 0.38
C GLY A 249 13.33 40.24 -0.59
N LEU A 250 12.56 41.15 -1.18
CA LEU A 250 13.10 42.19 -2.07
C LEU A 250 14.07 43.14 -1.34
N PHE A 251 13.75 43.52 -0.11
CA PHE A 251 14.62 44.36 0.70
C PHE A 251 15.93 43.65 1.05
N GLY A 252 15.86 42.39 1.47
CA GLY A 252 17.04 41.56 1.72
C GLY A 252 17.92 41.42 0.47
N LEU A 253 17.32 41.19 -0.70
CA LEU A 253 18.05 41.13 -1.97
C LEU A 253 18.74 42.46 -2.32
N GLY A 254 18.05 43.57 -2.13
CA GLY A 254 18.60 44.92 -2.35
C GLY A 254 19.82 45.21 -1.46
N VAL A 255 19.75 44.84 -0.18
CA VAL A 255 20.88 44.96 0.76
C VAL A 255 22.07 44.12 0.30
N VAL A 256 21.83 42.86 -0.09
CA VAL A 256 22.90 41.99 -0.60
C VAL A 256 23.57 42.59 -1.84
N ILE A 257 22.79 43.09 -2.80
CA ILE A 257 23.32 43.71 -4.04
C ILE A 257 24.14 44.97 -3.73
N TRP A 258 23.72 45.78 -2.74
CA TRP A 258 24.47 46.96 -2.34
C TRP A 258 25.84 46.60 -1.71
N PHE A 259 25.89 45.56 -0.90
CA PHE A 259 27.15 45.12 -0.28
C PHE A 259 28.09 44.35 -1.22
N ILE A 260 27.67 43.98 -2.43
CA ILE A 260 28.58 43.45 -3.45
C ILE A 260 29.47 44.62 -3.90
N PRO A 261 30.79 44.59 -3.62
CA PRO A 261 31.68 45.67 -3.98
C PRO A 261 31.63 45.84 -5.49
N ARG A 262 31.12 46.99 -5.96
CA ARG A 262 31.21 47.40 -7.36
C ARG A 262 32.69 47.54 -7.70
N LYS A 263 33.34 46.44 -8.06
CA LYS A 263 34.62 46.47 -8.75
C LYS A 263 34.38 47.33 -9.98
N ARG A 264 34.83 48.59 -9.92
CA ARG A 264 34.87 49.48 -11.07
C ARG A 264 35.55 48.66 -12.15
N ARG A 265 34.78 48.22 -13.15
CA ARG A 265 35.35 47.59 -14.34
C ARG A 265 36.24 48.66 -14.93
N SER A 266 37.54 48.57 -14.61
CA SER A 266 38.56 49.28 -15.34
C SER A 266 38.32 48.89 -16.78
N VAL A 267 37.90 49.85 -17.61
CA VAL A 267 37.76 49.66 -19.05
C VAL A 267 39.16 49.37 -19.55
N ARG A 268 39.51 48.09 -19.56
CA ARG A 268 40.77 47.58 -20.09
C ARG A 268 40.57 47.61 -21.58
N SER A 269 41.21 48.60 -22.21
CA SER A 269 41.36 48.69 -23.66
C SER A 269 41.66 47.31 -24.23
N LEU A 270 40.83 46.87 -25.17
CA LEU A 270 41.02 45.69 -26.00
C LEU A 270 42.38 45.77 -26.69
N ALA A 271 43.40 45.14 -26.09
CA ALA A 271 44.54 44.65 -26.85
C ALA A 271 44.11 43.30 -27.45
N MET A 272 43.88 43.34 -28.75
CA MET A 272 43.53 42.22 -29.60
C MET A 272 44.72 41.26 -29.63
N THR A 273 44.74 40.26 -28.74
CA THR A 273 45.69 39.14 -28.84
C THR A 273 44.98 38.00 -29.55
N GLN A 274 45.26 37.95 -30.86
CA GLN A 274 44.98 36.85 -31.74
C GLN A 274 45.96 35.72 -31.42
N THR A 275 45.51 34.68 -30.72
CA THR A 275 46.24 33.40 -30.54
C THR A 275 45.19 32.31 -30.57
N ASN A 276 44.97 31.77 -31.76
CA ASN A 276 45.52 30.49 -32.24
C ASN A 276 44.66 29.34 -31.73
N VAL A 277 43.75 28.94 -32.60
CA VAL A 277 42.83 27.82 -32.43
C VAL A 277 43.62 26.57 -32.76
N ASP A 278 43.92 25.74 -31.76
CA ASP A 278 44.40 24.38 -32.00
C ASP A 278 43.31 23.58 -32.73
N PRO A 279 43.55 23.05 -33.96
CA PRO A 279 42.55 22.32 -34.73
C PRO A 279 42.53 20.82 -34.40
N LEU A 280 42.95 20.41 -33.20
CA LEU A 280 43.26 19.00 -32.88
C LEU A 280 42.17 18.27 -32.10
N TRP A 281 40.89 18.65 -32.24
CA TRP A 281 39.80 17.79 -31.80
C TRP A 281 38.79 17.51 -32.90
N ASN A 282 38.98 16.36 -33.55
CA ASN A 282 38.12 15.80 -34.58
C ASN A 282 37.47 14.52 -34.01
N PRO A 283 36.23 14.56 -33.50
CA PRO A 283 35.59 13.39 -32.88
C PRO A 283 34.93 12.45 -33.91
N LEU A 284 35.32 12.50 -35.19
CA LEU A 284 34.76 11.66 -36.24
C LEU A 284 35.87 11.01 -37.07
N GLY A 285 36.22 9.79 -36.67
CA GLY A 285 36.97 8.79 -37.42
C GLY A 285 36.94 7.49 -36.61
N SER A 286 35.97 6.59 -36.82
CA SER A 286 35.88 5.62 -37.92
C SER A 286 37.11 4.72 -38.02
N SER A 287 37.03 3.55 -37.39
CA SER A 287 37.48 2.26 -37.92
C SER A 287 37.08 1.18 -36.90
N ASP A 288 36.03 0.39 -37.15
CA ASP A 288 36.04 -0.78 -38.02
C ASP A 288 36.62 -2.04 -37.35
N VAL A 289 35.82 -3.11 -37.47
CA VAL A 289 36.24 -4.48 -37.85
C VAL A 289 36.44 -5.54 -36.74
N ASN A 290 35.50 -6.48 -36.80
CA ASN A 290 35.58 -7.94 -36.59
C ASN A 290 36.05 -8.48 -35.23
N GLU A 291 35.08 -8.88 -34.41
CA GLU A 291 35.22 -10.13 -33.64
C GLU A 291 34.39 -11.26 -34.28
N PRO A 292 34.99 -12.44 -34.51
CA PRO A 292 34.28 -13.59 -35.07
C PRO A 292 33.34 -14.22 -34.02
N VAL A 293 32.11 -14.45 -34.45
CA VAL A 293 31.14 -15.29 -33.74
C VAL A 293 31.69 -16.73 -33.67
N PRO A 294 31.81 -17.35 -32.48
CA PRO A 294 32.15 -18.76 -32.39
C PRO A 294 30.93 -19.60 -32.78
N THR A 295 30.93 -20.04 -34.03
CA THR A 295 30.13 -21.17 -34.50
C THR A 295 30.80 -22.46 -34.03
N GLY A 296 30.22 -23.14 -33.04
CA GLY A 296 30.78 -24.39 -32.58
C GLY A 296 30.01 -25.02 -31.45
N ALA A 297 29.07 -25.89 -31.84
CA ALA A 297 28.70 -27.14 -31.20
C ALA A 297 28.59 -27.16 -29.66
N LEU A 298 27.41 -27.53 -29.15
CA LEU A 298 27.28 -28.75 -28.36
C LEU A 298 25.80 -29.11 -28.15
N SER A 299 25.49 -30.32 -28.59
CA SER A 299 24.57 -31.27 -27.96
C SER A 299 23.07 -30.96 -27.98
N SER A 300 22.47 -31.36 -29.09
CA SER A 300 21.20 -32.07 -29.09
C SER A 300 21.27 -33.30 -28.16
N SER A 301 20.61 -33.22 -27.01
CA SER A 301 20.15 -34.39 -26.25
C SER A 301 18.63 -34.29 -26.05
N LEU A 302 17.93 -34.59 -27.15
CA LEU A 302 16.56 -35.08 -27.12
C LEU A 302 16.55 -36.43 -26.40
N LEU A 303 16.38 -36.39 -25.07
CA LEU A 303 15.93 -37.55 -24.33
C LEU A 303 14.40 -37.60 -24.44
N ASP A 304 13.98 -38.35 -25.45
CA ASP A 304 13.14 -39.54 -25.26
C ASP A 304 12.63 -39.70 -23.82
N ASN A 305 11.37 -39.33 -23.57
CA ASN A 305 10.61 -39.89 -22.47
C ASN A 305 9.43 -40.63 -23.07
N THR A 306 9.76 -41.87 -23.37
CA THR A 306 8.92 -42.95 -23.82
C THR A 306 7.78 -43.17 -22.82
N VAL A 307 6.62 -43.38 -23.42
CA VAL A 307 5.41 -44.01 -22.89
C VAL A 307 5.73 -45.16 -21.93
N HIS A 308 5.18 -45.12 -20.72
CA HIS A 308 4.87 -46.32 -19.96
C HIS A 308 3.38 -46.34 -19.64
N ASP A 309 2.64 -46.97 -20.53
CA ASP A 309 1.45 -47.74 -20.19
C ASP A 309 1.86 -48.83 -19.20
N THR A 310 1.23 -48.83 -18.02
CA THR A 310 1.01 -50.04 -17.23
C THR A 310 -0.45 -50.10 -16.84
N ASP A 311 -1.22 -50.65 -17.78
CA ASP A 311 -2.40 -51.45 -17.53
C ASP A 311 -2.07 -52.56 -16.51
N SER A 312 -2.75 -52.58 -15.37
CA SER A 312 -2.92 -53.79 -14.56
C SER A 312 -3.92 -53.58 -13.43
N GLY A 313 -4.94 -54.44 -13.41
CA GLY A 313 -5.53 -54.91 -12.15
C GLY A 313 -7.03 -54.66 -12.02
N GLY A 314 -7.81 -55.53 -12.65
CA GLY A 314 -9.23 -55.64 -12.38
C GLY A 314 -9.52 -56.14 -10.96
N ALA A 315 -10.62 -55.66 -10.41
CA ALA A 315 -11.29 -56.29 -9.28
C ALA A 315 -12.78 -56.41 -9.62
N THR A 316 -13.13 -57.57 -10.15
CA THR A 316 -14.46 -58.15 -10.15
C THR A 316 -14.96 -58.28 -8.71
N VAL A 317 -16.10 -57.66 -8.40
CA VAL A 317 -16.89 -57.98 -7.20
C VAL A 317 -18.23 -58.54 -7.67
N PRO A 318 -18.63 -59.74 -7.19
CA PRO A 318 -19.83 -60.40 -7.67
C PRO A 318 -21.10 -59.86 -7.02
N HIS A 319 -22.12 -59.91 -7.84
CA HIS A 319 -23.53 -59.84 -7.51
C HIS A 319 -23.91 -60.95 -6.50
N VAL A 320 -24.51 -60.58 -5.37
CA VAL A 320 -25.41 -61.46 -4.62
C VAL A 320 -26.66 -60.66 -4.29
N GLY A 321 -27.76 -61.05 -4.90
CA GLY A 321 -29.09 -60.65 -4.45
C GLY A 321 -29.58 -61.59 -3.34
N GLN A 322 -30.43 -61.04 -2.47
CA GLN A 322 -31.67 -61.63 -1.99
C GLN A 322 -32.65 -60.47 -1.74
#